data_AF-A0A1X4GJ19-F1
#
_entry.id   AF-A0A1X4GJ19-F1
#
_cell.length_a   1.000
_cell.length_b   1.000
_cell.length_c   1.000
_cell.angle_alpha   90.00
_cell.angle_beta   90.00
_cell.angle_gamma   90.00
#
_symmetry.space_group_name_H-M   'P 1'
#
loop_
_entity.id
_entity.type
_entity.pdbx_description
1 polymer ?
#
loop_
_entity_poly.entity_id
_entity_poly.type
_entity_poly.pdbx_seq_one_letter_code
_entity_poly.pdbx_strand_id
1 'polypeptide(L)'
;MFQLLSRVLLWLLIGVIAYSLFQKFYPTVNFVGRIVVGLIISVLALAFFNPGEPVVASLWRFISFPLKPLGASALLLIIAAQKIKGGSIEKPGGYLLGWSLAILLFSSTPAIAYFLVRIPIASMLPSPVLVSSLPPDIGNNITSDVVSSSVLNSASVNIPSYLLQTPQVISNRGLRVEDFVPSAETLQLTTQVWESYLNQIYVFLRGRS
;
A
#
# COMPACT_ATOMS: atom_id res chain seq x y z
N MET A 1 23.34 21.90 -0.45
CA MET A 1 24.47 20.96 -0.71
C MET A 1 24.15 19.52 -0.29
N PHE A 2 23.70 19.25 0.94
CA PHE A 2 23.31 17.90 1.38
C PHE A 2 22.21 17.25 0.52
N GLN A 3 21.18 18.01 0.14
CA GLN A 3 20.06 17.54 -0.69
C GLN A 3 20.53 16.98 -2.05
N LEU A 4 21.51 17.64 -2.69
CA LEU A 4 22.09 17.17 -3.95
C LEU A 4 22.90 15.88 -3.74
N LEU A 5 23.73 15.82 -2.70
CA LEU A 5 24.53 14.62 -2.40
C LEU A 5 23.64 13.41 -2.09
N SER A 6 22.61 13.59 -1.26
CA SER A 6 21.64 12.55 -0.93
C SER A 6 20.87 12.09 -2.17
N ARG A 7 20.49 13.01 -3.07
CA ARG A 7 19.83 12.67 -4.34
C ARG A 7 20.73 11.84 -5.26
N VAL A 8 21.99 12.25 -5.43
CA VAL A 8 22.97 11.51 -6.24
C VAL A 8 23.21 10.12 -5.64
N LEU A 9 23.32 10.02 -4.32
CA LEU A 9 23.50 8.74 -3.63
C LEU A 9 22.28 7.83 -3.79
N LEU A 10 21.06 8.37 -3.73
CA LEU A 10 19.83 7.60 -3.93
C LEU A 10 19.73 7.09 -5.37
N TRP A 11 20.08 7.92 -6.36
CA TRP A 11 20.19 7.48 -7.76
C TRP A 11 21.26 6.42 -7.97
N LEU A 12 22.41 6.53 -7.31
CA LEU A 12 23.44 5.50 -7.33
C LEU A 12 22.92 4.19 -6.73
N LEU A 13 22.23 4.26 -5.58
CA LEU A 13 21.60 3.11 -4.94
C LEU A 13 20.55 2.46 -5.84
N ILE A 14 19.66 3.26 -6.45
CA ILE A 14 18.65 2.75 -7.40
C ILE A 14 19.32 2.10 -8.61
N GLY A 15 20.40 2.68 -9.13
CA GLY A 15 21.17 2.16 -10.25
C GLY A 15 21.85 0.83 -9.92
N VAL A 16 22.45 0.73 -8.74
CA VAL A 16 23.07 -0.53 -8.25
C VAL A 16 22.02 -1.60 -8.03
N ILE A 17 20.87 -1.27 -7.44
CA ILE A 17 19.75 -2.20 -7.26
C ILE A 17 19.23 -2.67 -8.63
N ALA A 18 18.99 -1.75 -9.55
CA ALA A 18 18.53 -2.06 -10.90
C ALA A 18 19.53 -2.96 -11.65
N TYR A 19 20.82 -2.66 -11.53
CA TYR A 19 21.89 -3.48 -12.11
C TYR A 19 21.97 -4.88 -11.49
N SER A 20 21.86 -4.98 -10.17
CA SER A 20 21.84 -6.26 -9.45
C SER A 20 20.63 -7.10 -9.84
N LEU A 21 19.45 -6.48 -9.91
CA LEU A 21 18.22 -7.14 -10.35
C LEU A 21 18.35 -7.58 -11.82
N PHE A 22 18.91 -6.73 -12.67
CA PHE A 22 19.18 -7.07 -14.06
C PHE A 22 20.08 -8.30 -14.17
N GLN A 23 21.22 -8.35 -13.49
CA GLN A 23 22.11 -9.52 -13.53
C GLN A 23 21.42 -10.81 -13.07
N LYS A 24 20.50 -10.73 -12.11
CA LYS A 24 19.81 -11.90 -11.56
C LYS A 24 18.64 -12.39 -12.42
N PHE A 25 17.87 -11.48 -13.01
CA PHE A 25 16.67 -11.81 -13.78
C PHE A 25 16.92 -11.91 -15.29
N TYR A 26 17.86 -11.16 -15.85
CA TYR A 26 18.20 -11.21 -17.28
C TYR A 26 18.61 -12.60 -17.81
N PRO A 27 19.40 -13.43 -17.09
CA PRO A 27 19.77 -14.76 -17.59
C PRO A 27 18.64 -15.78 -17.54
N THR A 28 17.58 -15.53 -16.76
CA THR A 28 16.47 -16.49 -16.55
C THR A 28 15.25 -16.21 -17.42
N VAL A 29 15.20 -15.07 -18.12
CA VAL A 29 14.05 -14.65 -18.92
C VAL A 29 14.17 -15.01 -20.41
N ASN A 30 13.03 -15.37 -21.01
CA ASN A 30 12.87 -15.58 -22.45
C ASN A 30 13.15 -14.28 -23.24
N PHE A 31 13.30 -14.40 -24.57
CA PHE A 31 13.57 -13.28 -25.48
C PHE A 31 12.65 -12.07 -25.27
N VAL A 32 11.34 -12.28 -25.13
CA VAL A 32 10.36 -11.22 -24.86
C VAL A 32 10.63 -10.54 -23.51
N GLY A 33 10.99 -11.31 -22.48
CA GLY A 33 11.33 -10.76 -21.17
C GLY A 33 12.56 -9.85 -21.22
N ARG A 34 13.56 -10.18 -22.05
CA ARG A 34 14.72 -9.30 -22.26
C ARG A 34 14.34 -7.95 -22.86
N ILE A 35 13.40 -7.94 -23.81
CA ILE A 35 12.89 -6.70 -24.41
C ILE A 35 12.14 -5.87 -23.36
N VAL A 36 11.27 -6.49 -22.57
CA VAL A 36 10.52 -5.79 -21.50
C VAL A 36 11.47 -5.20 -20.46
N VAL A 37 12.47 -5.95 -20.03
CA VAL A 37 13.49 -5.47 -19.08
C VAL A 37 14.30 -4.32 -19.68
N GLY A 38 14.71 -4.43 -20.96
CA GLY A 38 15.41 -3.35 -21.68
C GLY A 38 14.55 -2.09 -21.79
N LEU A 39 13.25 -2.23 -22.04
CA LEU A 39 12.30 -1.12 -22.06
C LEU A 39 12.20 -0.46 -20.68
N ILE A 40 12.06 -1.24 -19.61
CA ILE A 40 12.02 -0.71 -18.24
C ILE A 40 13.28 0.08 -17.90
N ILE A 41 14.46 -0.44 -18.25
CA ILE A 41 15.74 0.25 -18.03
C ILE A 41 15.83 1.53 -18.88
N SER A 42 15.37 1.49 -20.12
CA SER A 42 15.31 2.66 -20.99
C SER A 42 14.42 3.75 -20.41
N VAL A 43 13.23 3.38 -19.89
CA VAL A 43 12.34 4.33 -19.19
C VAL A 43 12.97 4.84 -17.91
N LEU A 44 13.74 4.02 -17.19
CA LEU A 44 14.45 4.44 -15.97
C LEU A 44 15.60 5.42 -16.30
N ALA A 45 16.28 5.25 -17.42
CA ALA A 45 17.27 6.20 -17.91
C ALA A 45 16.60 7.51 -18.35
N LEU A 46 15.48 7.43 -19.08
CA LEU A 46 14.66 8.60 -19.43
C LEU A 46 14.16 9.35 -18.17
N ALA A 47 13.84 8.63 -17.09
CA ALA A 47 13.48 9.23 -15.81
C ALA A 47 14.61 10.07 -15.19
N PHE A 48 15.87 9.76 -15.50
CA PHE A 48 17.02 10.55 -15.05
C PHE A 48 17.20 11.83 -15.87
N PHE A 49 17.07 11.74 -17.20
CA PHE A 49 17.28 12.88 -18.10
C PHE A 49 16.07 13.82 -18.19
N ASN A 50 14.86 13.26 -18.16
CA ASN A 50 13.61 14.00 -18.23
C ASN A 50 12.59 13.42 -17.25
N PRO A 51 12.65 13.83 -15.97
CA PRO A 51 11.74 13.32 -14.95
C PRO A 51 10.31 13.86 -15.11
N GLY A 52 10.03 14.62 -16.16
CA GLY A 52 8.75 15.25 -16.48
C GLY A 52 7.65 14.31 -16.95
N GLU A 53 8.03 13.15 -17.48
CA GLU A 53 7.14 12.30 -18.27
C GLU A 53 6.10 11.57 -17.42
N PRO A 54 4.80 11.58 -17.81
CA PRO A 54 3.73 10.86 -17.09
C PRO A 54 3.94 9.34 -17.09
N VAL A 55 4.69 8.82 -18.08
CA VAL A 55 5.07 7.40 -18.17
C VAL A 55 5.96 7.00 -16.99
N VAL A 56 6.87 7.88 -16.55
CA VAL A 56 7.76 7.62 -15.42
C VAL A 56 6.98 7.54 -14.10
N ALA A 57 6.00 8.44 -13.91
CA ALA A 57 5.11 8.39 -12.73
C ALA A 57 4.28 7.11 -12.70
N SER A 58 3.78 6.67 -13.87
CA SER A 58 3.02 5.43 -14.01
C SER A 58 3.89 4.20 -13.71
N LEU A 59 5.13 4.19 -14.20
CA LEU A 59 6.09 3.11 -13.96
C LEU A 59 6.53 3.06 -12.49
N TRP A 60 6.71 4.22 -11.85
CA TRP A 60 6.95 4.30 -10.42
C TRP A 60 5.77 3.73 -9.62
N ARG A 61 4.53 4.06 -10.00
CA ARG A 61 3.37 3.51 -9.31
C ARG A 61 3.30 1.99 -9.45
N PHE A 62 3.62 1.45 -10.62
CA PHE A 62 3.72 0.01 -10.86
C PHE A 62 4.82 -0.65 -10.01
N ILE A 63 6.04 -0.07 -9.97
CA ILE A 63 7.14 -0.62 -9.16
C ILE A 63 6.89 -0.50 -7.66
N SER A 64 6.18 0.56 -7.24
CA SER A 64 5.82 0.84 -5.84
C SER A 64 4.68 -0.05 -5.33
N PHE A 65 3.89 -0.65 -6.23
CA PHE A 65 2.76 -1.50 -5.87
C PHE A 65 3.16 -2.64 -4.91
N PRO A 66 4.17 -3.49 -5.21
CA PRO A 66 4.62 -4.54 -4.28
C PRO A 66 5.23 -4.01 -2.97
N LEU A 67 5.62 -2.74 -2.91
CA LEU A 67 6.22 -2.14 -1.71
C LEU A 67 5.14 -1.70 -0.70
N LYS A 68 3.90 -1.55 -1.15
CA LYS A 68 2.74 -1.23 -0.29
C LYS A 68 2.34 -2.48 0.49
N PRO A 69 1.89 -2.37 1.76
CA PRO A 69 1.61 -3.56 2.58
C PRO A 69 0.49 -4.44 1.98
N LEU A 70 -0.55 -3.79 1.44
CA LEU A 70 -1.63 -4.46 0.72
C LEU A 70 -1.14 -5.12 -0.58
N GLY A 71 -0.32 -4.43 -1.37
CA GLY A 71 0.21 -4.97 -2.62
C GLY A 71 1.18 -6.13 -2.41
N ALA A 72 2.06 -6.02 -1.41
CA ALA A 72 2.98 -7.07 -0.99
C ALA A 72 2.24 -8.35 -0.60
N SER A 73 1.27 -8.22 0.31
CA SER A 73 0.46 -9.35 0.78
C SER A 73 -0.33 -9.98 -0.36
N ALA A 74 -0.99 -9.18 -1.21
CA ALA A 74 -1.74 -9.68 -2.37
C ALA A 74 -0.84 -10.45 -3.36
N LEU A 75 0.34 -9.94 -3.70
CA LEU A 75 1.26 -10.63 -4.60
C LEU A 75 1.80 -11.92 -4.00
N LEU A 76 2.13 -11.92 -2.72
CA LEU A 76 2.55 -13.14 -2.01
C LEU A 76 1.43 -14.18 -1.98
N LEU A 77 0.16 -13.78 -1.83
CA LEU A 77 -0.99 -14.70 -1.93
C LEU A 77 -1.15 -15.25 -3.34
N ILE A 78 -1.01 -14.41 -4.37
CA ILE A 78 -1.10 -14.86 -5.77
C ILE A 78 -0.02 -15.91 -6.06
N ILE A 79 1.22 -15.66 -5.62
CA ILE A 79 2.33 -16.61 -5.82
C ILE A 79 2.13 -17.87 -4.97
N ALA A 80 1.65 -17.74 -3.74
CA ALA A 80 1.32 -18.88 -2.89
C ALA A 80 0.20 -19.74 -3.51
N ALA A 81 -0.83 -19.10 -4.09
CA ALA A 81 -1.93 -19.76 -4.75
C ALA A 81 -1.48 -20.55 -5.99
N GLN A 82 -0.52 -20.02 -6.76
CA GLN A 82 0.10 -20.75 -7.88
C GLN A 82 0.88 -22.01 -7.44
N LYS A 83 1.22 -22.13 -6.16
CA LYS A 83 1.91 -23.29 -5.57
C LYS A 83 0.96 -24.30 -4.93
N ILE A 84 -0.35 -24.16 -5.14
CA ILE A 84 -1.35 -25.15 -4.71
C ILE A 84 -1.46 -26.21 -5.80
N LYS A 85 -1.07 -27.45 -5.48
CA LYS A 85 -1.18 -28.58 -6.41
C LYS A 85 -1.68 -29.82 -5.67
N GLY A 86 -2.65 -30.52 -6.27
CA GLY A 86 -3.17 -31.77 -5.72
C GLY A 86 -3.78 -31.64 -4.31
N GLY A 87 -4.34 -30.48 -3.96
CA GLY A 87 -4.95 -30.22 -2.65
C GLY A 87 -3.96 -29.91 -1.52
N SER A 88 -2.66 -29.84 -1.80
CA SER A 88 -1.62 -29.43 -0.85
C SER A 88 -0.89 -28.17 -1.33
N ILE A 89 -0.39 -27.38 -0.38
CA ILE A 89 0.46 -26.22 -0.67
C ILE A 89 1.91 -26.71 -0.76
N GLU A 90 2.48 -26.69 -1.96
CA GLU A 90 3.89 -27.06 -2.17
C GLU A 90 4.83 -26.04 -1.50
N LYS A 91 5.99 -26.46 -1.00
CA LYS A 91 7.03 -25.53 -0.51
C LYS A 91 7.68 -24.81 -1.71
N PRO A 92 7.89 -23.48 -1.66
CA PRO A 92 7.80 -22.59 -0.51
C PRO A 92 6.44 -21.88 -0.33
N GLY A 93 5.37 -22.31 -1.01
CA GLY A 93 4.04 -21.68 -0.96
C GLY A 93 3.49 -21.46 0.44
N GLY A 94 3.71 -22.40 1.37
CA GLY A 94 3.30 -22.26 2.78
C GLY A 94 4.00 -21.09 3.49
N TYR A 95 5.29 -20.87 3.21
CA TYR A 95 6.02 -19.71 3.75
C TYR A 95 5.51 -18.40 3.14
N LEU A 96 5.24 -18.38 1.84
CA LEU A 96 4.71 -17.19 1.16
C LEU A 96 3.33 -16.81 1.69
N LEU A 97 2.48 -17.80 1.95
CA LEU A 97 1.18 -17.61 2.59
C LEU A 97 1.34 -17.05 4.01
N GLY A 98 2.22 -17.64 4.80
CA GLY A 98 2.50 -17.19 6.16
C GLY A 98 3.03 -15.75 6.21
N TRP A 99 3.97 -15.41 5.33
CA TRP A 99 4.49 -14.04 5.22
C TRP A 99 3.44 -13.05 4.76
N SER A 100 2.58 -13.43 3.81
CA SER A 100 1.48 -12.58 3.38
C SER A 100 0.54 -12.26 4.54
N LEU A 101 0.11 -13.30 5.28
CA LEU A 101 -0.74 -13.14 6.45
C LEU A 101 -0.07 -12.29 7.53
N ALA A 102 1.23 -12.49 7.78
CA ALA A 102 1.97 -11.70 8.75
C ALA A 102 2.01 -10.21 8.37
N ILE A 103 2.28 -9.88 7.10
CA ILE A 103 2.27 -8.51 6.60
C ILE A 103 0.87 -7.89 6.74
N LEU A 104 -0.17 -8.65 6.40
CA LEU A 104 -1.55 -8.18 6.44
C LEU A 104 -2.00 -7.93 7.89
N LEU A 105 -1.72 -8.87 8.80
CA LEU A 105 -1.99 -8.72 10.22
C LEU A 105 -1.27 -7.50 10.79
N PHE A 106 0.05 -7.39 10.58
CA PHE A 106 0.84 -6.28 11.07
C PHE A 106 0.34 -4.94 10.50
N SER A 107 0.07 -4.86 9.21
CA SER A 107 -0.43 -3.62 8.59
C SER A 107 -1.87 -3.28 8.99
N SER A 108 -2.65 -4.26 9.44
CA SER A 108 -4.04 -4.10 9.83
C SER A 108 -4.21 -3.87 11.34
N THR A 109 -3.16 -3.97 12.16
CA THR A 109 -3.27 -3.71 13.59
C THR A 109 -3.30 -2.20 13.90
N PRO A 110 -4.34 -1.68 14.57
CA PRO A 110 -4.39 -0.28 15.01
C PRO A 110 -3.21 0.14 15.90
N ALA A 111 -2.65 -0.77 16.69
CA ALA A 111 -1.43 -0.54 17.47
C ALA A 111 -0.25 -0.02 16.64
N ILE A 112 -0.15 -0.46 15.38
CA ILE A 112 0.92 -0.04 14.47
C ILE A 112 0.58 1.32 13.87
N ALA A 113 -0.70 1.53 13.52
CA ALA A 113 -1.19 2.83 13.06
C ALA A 113 -0.95 3.94 14.09
N TYR A 114 -1.03 3.66 15.39
CA TYR A 114 -0.72 4.63 16.46
C TYR A 114 0.69 5.22 16.33
N PHE A 115 1.69 4.41 15.97
CA PHE A 115 3.04 4.91 15.73
C PHE A 115 3.13 5.68 14.42
N LEU A 116 2.42 5.24 13.36
CA LEU A 116 2.43 5.88 12.06
C LEU A 116 1.83 7.30 12.08
N VAL A 117 0.72 7.50 12.79
CA VAL A 117 0.03 8.81 12.89
C VAL A 117 0.92 9.88 13.55
N ARG A 118 1.90 9.46 14.35
CA ARG A 118 2.84 10.36 15.03
C ARG A 118 4.01 10.79 14.15
N ILE A 119 4.16 10.21 12.96
CA ILE A 119 5.26 10.55 12.07
C ILE A 119 4.87 11.79 11.25
N PRO A 120 5.77 12.77 11.03
CA PRO A 120 5.43 14.05 10.37
C PRO A 120 4.77 13.95 9.00
N ILE A 121 4.94 12.83 8.30
CA ILE A 121 4.39 12.61 6.96
C ILE A 121 2.92 12.17 7.02
N ALA A 122 2.49 11.58 8.14
CA ALA A 122 1.10 11.16 8.34
C ALA A 122 0.17 12.32 8.68
N SER A 123 0.67 13.39 9.31
CA SER A 123 -0.14 14.59 9.63
C SER A 123 -0.49 15.44 8.40
N MET A 124 0.21 15.25 7.29
CA MET A 124 -0.07 15.90 6.01
C MET A 124 -1.11 15.14 5.18
N LEU A 125 -1.55 13.96 5.63
CA LEU A 125 -2.49 13.13 4.90
C LEU A 125 -3.93 13.50 5.24
N PRO A 126 -4.83 13.53 4.23
CA PRO A 126 -6.25 13.63 4.50
C PRO A 126 -6.70 12.42 5.31
N SER A 127 -7.63 12.65 6.24
CA SER A 127 -8.22 11.57 7.04
C SER A 127 -8.79 10.48 6.13
N PRO A 128 -8.49 9.20 6.40
CA PRO A 128 -9.01 8.08 5.62
C PRO A 128 -10.54 8.05 5.75
N VAL A 129 -11.26 8.42 4.70
CA VAL A 129 -12.71 8.20 4.66
C VAL A 129 -12.93 6.89 3.93
N LEU A 130 -13.59 5.93 4.58
CA LEU A 130 -14.07 4.74 3.90
C LEU A 130 -15.14 5.16 2.89
N VAL A 131 -15.05 4.69 1.65
CA VAL A 131 -16.05 5.04 0.62
C VAL A 131 -17.46 4.60 1.05
N SER A 132 -17.56 3.56 1.88
CA SER A 132 -18.82 3.09 2.47
C SER A 132 -19.42 4.02 3.55
N SER A 133 -18.68 5.04 3.99
CA SER A 133 -19.16 6.05 4.95
C SER A 133 -19.55 7.37 4.27
N LEU A 134 -19.49 7.46 2.94
CA LEU A 134 -20.05 8.57 2.19
C LEU A 134 -21.57 8.41 2.17
N PRO A 135 -22.35 9.50 2.40
CA PRO A 135 -23.79 9.46 2.18
C PRO A 135 -24.09 8.97 0.76
N PRO A 136 -25.07 8.07 0.57
CA PRO A 136 -25.48 7.65 -0.75
C PRO A 136 -26.24 8.80 -1.39
N ASP A 137 -25.56 9.67 -2.13
CA ASP A 137 -26.24 10.64 -2.98
C ASP A 137 -25.79 10.51 -4.44
N ILE A 138 -26.83 10.32 -5.27
CA ILE A 138 -26.91 10.35 -6.73
C ILE A 138 -26.67 8.99 -7.43
N GLY A 139 -27.73 8.17 -7.50
CA GLY A 139 -27.78 7.00 -8.38
C GLY A 139 -28.99 6.07 -8.21
N ASN A 140 -30.14 6.50 -8.75
CA ASN A 140 -31.32 5.70 -9.14
C ASN A 140 -32.38 5.32 -8.08
N ASN A 141 -33.56 5.90 -8.28
CA ASN A 141 -34.86 5.71 -7.62
C ASN A 141 -35.44 4.28 -7.70
N ILE A 142 -34.80 3.26 -7.12
CA ILE A 142 -35.42 1.92 -6.97
C ILE A 142 -35.34 1.36 -5.53
N THR A 143 -34.64 2.00 -4.58
CA THR A 143 -34.51 1.49 -3.20
C THR A 143 -35.12 2.40 -2.12
N SER A 144 -35.92 3.40 -2.51
CA SER A 144 -36.41 4.47 -1.63
C SER A 144 -37.54 4.09 -0.65
N ASP A 145 -37.99 2.84 -0.61
CA ASP A 145 -39.13 2.45 0.25
C ASP A 145 -38.74 1.73 1.55
N VAL A 146 -37.44 1.44 1.76
CA VAL A 146 -36.95 0.80 3.01
C VAL A 146 -36.18 1.78 3.91
N VAL A 147 -35.61 2.84 3.35
CA VAL A 147 -34.73 3.77 4.08
C VAL A 147 -35.48 4.97 4.68
N SER A 148 -36.71 5.25 4.21
CA SER A 148 -37.54 6.36 4.71
C SER A 148 -38.39 5.99 5.94
N SER A 149 -38.35 4.73 6.37
CA SER A 149 -38.97 4.34 7.64
C SER A 149 -37.96 4.54 8.76
N SER A 150 -38.20 5.57 9.54
CA SER A 150 -37.61 5.86 10.85
C SER A 150 -37.92 4.77 11.88
N VAL A 151 -37.59 3.51 11.57
CA VAL A 151 -37.78 2.33 12.44
C VAL A 151 -36.49 1.99 13.19
N LEU A 152 -35.35 2.55 12.80
CA LEU A 152 -34.12 2.57 13.60
C LEU A 152 -33.98 3.90 14.35
N ASN A 153 -35.07 4.38 14.95
CA ASN A 153 -34.97 5.43 15.95
C ASN A 153 -34.41 4.82 17.24
N SER A 154 -33.16 5.14 17.57
CA SER A 154 -32.55 4.94 18.88
C SER A 154 -32.72 3.55 19.52
N ALA A 155 -32.62 2.46 18.76
CA ALA A 155 -32.16 1.23 19.40
C ALA A 155 -30.71 1.52 19.80
N SER A 156 -30.43 1.54 21.12
CA SER A 156 -29.08 1.52 21.66
C SER A 156 -28.41 0.21 21.24
N VAL A 157 -28.07 0.11 19.96
CA VAL A 157 -27.26 -0.97 19.43
C VAL A 157 -25.94 -0.80 20.15
N ASN A 158 -25.64 -1.72 21.06
CA ASN A 158 -24.33 -1.84 21.69
C ASN A 158 -23.39 -2.31 20.58
N ILE A 159 -22.98 -1.36 19.72
CA ILE A 159 -22.02 -1.63 18.68
C ILE A 159 -20.70 -1.81 19.43
N PRO A 160 -20.14 -3.03 19.40
CA PRO A 160 -18.95 -3.31 20.16
C PRO A 160 -17.83 -2.37 19.71
N SER A 161 -17.03 -1.91 20.66
CA SER A 161 -15.99 -0.89 20.48
C SER A 161 -14.97 -1.22 19.40
N TYR A 162 -14.81 -2.50 19.02
CA TYR A 162 -13.95 -2.92 17.91
C TYR A 162 -14.48 -2.53 16.52
N LEU A 163 -15.78 -2.30 16.34
CA LEU A 163 -16.37 -1.86 15.06
C LEU A 163 -16.31 -0.34 14.86
N LEU A 164 -15.98 0.44 15.91
CA LEU A 164 -15.81 1.90 15.86
C LEU A 164 -14.33 2.30 15.95
N GLN A 165 -13.42 1.42 15.54
CA GLN A 165 -11.98 1.66 15.66
C GLN A 165 -11.47 2.62 14.59
N THR A 166 -11.55 3.92 14.88
CA THR A 166 -10.87 4.96 14.11
C THR A 166 -9.47 5.21 14.69
N PRO A 167 -8.38 5.03 13.93
CA PRO A 167 -7.03 5.14 14.48
C PRO A 167 -6.66 6.52 15.03
N GLN A 168 -7.37 7.56 14.58
CA GLN A 168 -7.20 8.93 15.05
C GLN A 168 -7.57 9.10 16.55
N VAL A 169 -8.53 8.31 17.04
CA VAL A 169 -8.99 8.38 18.44
C VAL A 169 -8.01 7.69 19.40
N ILE A 170 -7.19 6.75 18.90
CA ILE A 170 -6.16 6.04 19.68
C ILE A 170 -5.09 7.02 20.20
N SER A 171 -4.76 8.05 19.43
CA SER A 171 -3.80 9.10 19.83
C SER A 171 -4.19 9.81 21.13
N ASN A 172 -5.49 9.96 21.38
CA ASN A 172 -6.02 10.64 22.57
C ASN A 172 -6.33 9.66 23.72
N ARG A 173 -6.73 8.43 23.40
CA ARG A 173 -7.17 7.41 24.37
C ARG A 173 -6.04 6.54 24.93
N GLY A 174 -4.90 6.49 24.23
CA GLY A 174 -3.83 5.53 24.51
C GLY A 174 -4.11 4.14 23.94
N LEU A 175 -3.09 3.29 23.95
CA LEU A 175 -3.13 1.94 23.39
C LEU A 175 -3.86 0.98 24.34
N ARG A 176 -4.83 0.24 23.83
CA ARG A 176 -5.54 -0.81 24.58
C ARG A 176 -5.45 -2.17 23.90
N VAL A 177 -5.88 -3.21 24.61
CA VAL A 177 -5.85 -4.59 24.10
C VAL A 177 -6.77 -4.74 22.88
N GLU A 178 -7.87 -3.99 22.83
CA GLU A 178 -8.78 -4.00 21.68
C GLU A 178 -8.10 -3.47 20.40
N ASP A 179 -7.09 -2.60 20.53
CA ASP A 179 -6.37 -2.00 19.40
C ASP A 179 -5.41 -2.97 18.71
N PHE A 180 -5.36 -4.23 19.18
CA PHE A 180 -4.66 -5.33 18.51
C PHE A 180 -5.54 -6.12 17.54
N VAL A 181 -6.85 -5.82 17.50
CA VAL A 181 -7.77 -6.44 16.56
C VAL A 181 -7.54 -5.84 15.15
N PRO A 182 -7.28 -6.66 14.13
CA PRO A 182 -7.10 -6.18 12.75
C PRO A 182 -8.34 -5.43 12.22
N SER A 183 -8.15 -4.29 11.57
CA SER A 183 -9.23 -3.55 10.89
C SER A 183 -8.88 -3.15 9.45
N ALA A 184 -9.91 -2.94 8.62
CA ALA A 184 -9.71 -2.53 7.23
C ALA A 184 -9.30 -1.05 7.12
N GLU A 185 -9.78 -0.20 8.03
CA GLU A 185 -9.46 1.23 8.07
C GLU A 185 -7.98 1.47 8.40
N THR A 186 -7.41 0.71 9.33
CA THR A 186 -5.98 0.77 9.67
C THR A 186 -5.10 0.28 8.53
N LEU A 187 -5.54 -0.75 7.80
CA LEU A 187 -4.86 -1.24 6.61
C LEU A 187 -4.83 -0.17 5.51
N GLN A 188 -5.93 0.56 5.31
CA GLN A 188 -5.99 1.68 4.37
C GLN A 188 -5.07 2.81 4.81
N LEU A 189 -5.09 3.19 6.08
CA LEU A 189 -4.20 4.21 6.64
C LEU A 189 -2.72 3.88 6.46
N THR A 190 -2.32 2.69 6.86
CA THR A 190 -0.94 2.23 6.74
C THR A 190 -0.50 2.19 5.28
N THR A 191 -1.38 1.77 4.38
CA THR A 191 -1.14 1.81 2.93
C THR A 191 -0.99 3.24 2.41
N GLN A 192 -1.86 4.17 2.84
CA GLN A 192 -1.82 5.58 2.42
C GLN A 192 -0.55 6.29 2.94
N VAL A 193 -0.15 5.99 4.17
CA VAL A 193 1.12 6.48 4.73
C VAL A 193 2.28 5.98 3.88
N TRP A 194 2.31 4.68 3.55
CA TRP A 194 3.36 4.11 2.71
C TRP A 194 3.39 4.67 1.28
N GLU A 195 2.22 4.90 0.69
CA GLU A 195 2.10 5.60 -0.59
C GLU A 195 2.70 7.00 -0.52
N SER A 196 2.45 7.74 0.57
CA SER A 196 3.02 9.08 0.79
C SER A 196 4.54 9.06 0.83
N TYR A 197 5.13 8.12 1.59
CA TYR A 197 6.58 7.94 1.64
C TYR A 197 7.18 7.64 0.27
N LEU A 198 6.57 6.72 -0.47
CA LEU A 198 7.04 6.35 -1.81
C LEU A 198 6.90 7.52 -2.80
N ASN A 199 5.86 8.33 -2.67
CA ASN A 199 5.69 9.55 -3.45
C ASN A 199 6.71 10.63 -3.06
N GLN A 200 7.03 10.77 -1.78
CA GLN A 200 8.06 11.70 -1.32
C GLN A 200 9.43 11.31 -1.86
N ILE A 201 9.78 10.02 -1.83
CA ILE A 201 11.02 9.50 -2.45
C ILE A 201 11.02 9.82 -3.95
N TYR A 202 9.90 9.59 -4.64
CA TYR A 202 9.76 9.90 -6.07
C TYR A 202 9.96 11.39 -6.39
N VAL A 203 9.30 12.26 -5.64
CA VAL A 203 9.42 13.73 -5.79
C VAL A 203 10.85 14.18 -5.51
N PHE A 204 11.47 13.65 -4.45
CA PHE A 204 12.86 13.92 -4.09
C PHE A 204 13.85 13.49 -5.17
N LEU A 205 13.63 12.32 -5.78
CA LEU A 205 14.42 11.78 -6.90
C LEU A 205 14.33 12.67 -8.15
N ARG A 206 13.13 13.19 -8.46
CA ARG A 206 12.87 14.11 -9.57
C ARG A 206 13.41 15.52 -9.32
N GLY A 207 13.61 15.87 -8.07
CA GLY A 207 14.16 17.16 -7.69
C GLY A 207 13.23 18.36 -7.77
N ARG A 208 11.92 18.10 -7.80
CA ARG A 208 10.93 19.08 -7.35
C ARG A 208 10.97 19.10 -5.82
N SER A 209 11.34 20.22 -5.23
CA SER A 209 11.17 20.52 -3.80
C SER A 209 10.08 21.54 -3.65
#